data_AF-A0A4Q4D5D6-F1
#
_entry.id   AF-A0A4Q4D5D6-F1
#
_cell.length_a   1.000
_cell.length_b   1.000
_cell.length_c   1.000
_cell.angle_alpha   90.00
_cell.angle_beta   90.00
_cell.angle_gamma   90.00
#
_symmetry.space_group_name_H-M   'P 1'
#
loop_
_entity.id
_entity.type
_entity.pdbx_description
1 polymer ?
#
loop_
_entity_poly.entity_id
_entity_poly.type
_entity_poly.pdbx_seq_one_letter_code
_entity_poly.pdbx_strand_id
1 'polypeptide(L)' 'MRIGLIAIDGCFGSAVASVIDIVRVADGARGDIDPRIDPIELAILGPKRRVTTTASMTL' A
#
# COMPACT_ATOMS: atom_id res chain seq x y z
N MET A 1 2.66 6.12 12.05
CA MET A 1 1.52 6.53 11.19
C MET A 1 0.82 5.31 10.60
N ARG A 2 -0.50 5.35 10.35
CA ARG A 2 -1.25 4.25 9.70
C ARG A 2 -1.96 4.75 8.44
N ILE A 3 -1.82 4.02 7.33
CA ILE A 3 -2.43 4.33 6.03
C ILE A 3 -3.36 3.18 5.63
N GLY A 4 -4.61 3.51 5.27
CA GLY A 4 -5.55 2.58 4.65
C GLY A 4 -5.58 2.75 3.14
N LEU A 5 -5.33 1.68 2.39
CA LEU A 5 -5.48 1.61 0.94
C LEU A 5 -6.68 0.73 0.59
N ILE A 6 -7.71 1.31 -0.04
CA ILE A 6 -8.90 0.57 -0.47
C ILE A 6 -8.70 0.09 -1.91
N ALA A 7 -8.64 -1.23 -2.10
CA ALA A 7 -8.67 -1.88 -3.40
C ALA A 7 -10.09 -2.38 -3.71
N ILE A 8 -10.51 -2.24 -4.96
CA ILE A 8 -11.79 -2.74 -5.48
C ILE A 8 -11.54 -3.58 -6.74
N ASP A 9 -12.46 -4.48 -7.07
CA ASP A 9 -12.34 -5.29 -8.28
C ASP A 9 -12.22 -4.39 -9.53
N GLY A 10 -11.29 -4.74 -10.40
CA GLY A 10 -11.02 -3.95 -11.61
C GLY A 10 -10.31 -2.62 -11.36
N CYS A 11 -9.80 -2.34 -10.15
CA CYS A 11 -8.90 -1.20 -9.96
C CYS A 11 -7.57 -1.41 -10.71
N PHE A 12 -6.83 -0.33 -10.96
CA PHE A 12 -5.53 -0.40 -11.62
C PHE A 12 -4.51 -1.12 -10.75
N GLY A 13 -4.08 -2.31 -11.18
CA GLY A 13 -3.08 -3.09 -10.43
C GLY A 13 -1.75 -2.36 -10.27
N SER A 14 -1.34 -1.60 -11.29
CA SER A 14 -0.14 -0.74 -11.24
C SER A 14 -0.24 0.33 -10.16
N ALA A 15 -1.39 1.00 -10.02
CA ALA A 15 -1.58 2.03 -9.00
C ALA A 15 -1.46 1.44 -7.59
N VAL A 16 -2.07 0.27 -7.36
CA VAL A 16 -1.96 -0.41 -6.05
C VAL A 16 -0.51 -0.80 -5.77
N ALA A 17 0.17 -1.42 -6.74
CA ALA A 17 1.57 -1.81 -6.60
C ALA A 17 2.47 -0.60 -6.33
N SER A 18 2.28 0.52 -7.04
CA SER A 18 3.05 1.75 -6.82
C SER A 18 2.87 2.32 -5.43
N VAL A 19 1.64 2.35 -4.89
CA VAL A 19 1.41 2.84 -3.52
C VAL A 19 2.08 1.93 -2.49
N ILE A 20 1.98 0.61 -2.67
CA ILE A 20 2.65 -0.36 -1.77
C ILE A 20 4.17 -0.12 -1.79
N ASP A 21 4.76 -0.02 -2.98
CA ASP A 21 6.20 0.17 -3.15
C ASP A 21 6.69 1.48 -2.50
N ILE A 22 6.05 2.60 -2.84
CA ILE A 22 6.41 3.92 -2.29
C ILE A 22 6.33 3.92 -0.76
N VAL A 23 5.27 3.36 -0.17
CA VAL A 23 5.10 3.35 1.28
C VAL A 23 6.15 2.46 1.96
N ARG A 24 6.49 1.31 1.37
CA ARG A 24 7.51 0.41 1.91
C ARG A 24 8.90 1.03 1.85
N VAL A 25 9.23 1.69 0.74
CA VAL A 25 10.51 2.42 0.60
C VAL A 25 10.57 3.57 1.59
N ALA A 26 9.49 4.34 1.74
CA ALA A 26 9.44 5.44 2.70
C ALA A 26 9.61 4.96 4.15
N ASP A 27 8.94 3.86 4.54
CA ASP A 27 9.10 3.29 5.89
C ASP A 27 10.55 2.82 6.15
N GLY A 28 11.20 2.23 5.15
CA GLY A 28 12.60 1.81 5.25
C GLY A 28 13.59 2.98 5.36
N ALA A 29 13.34 4.08 4.63
CA ALA A 29 14.23 5.23 4.57
C ALA A 29 13.97 6.29 5.65
N ARG A 30 12.88 6.18 6.42
CA ARG A 30 12.45 7.22 7.38
C ARG A 30 13.54 7.59 8.40
N GLY A 31 14.32 6.61 8.86
CA GLY A 31 15.38 6.81 9.85
C GLY A 31 16.57 7.61 9.33
N ASP A 32 16.85 7.49 8.03
CA ASP A 32 17.90 8.26 7.35
C ASP A 32 17.48 9.73 7.13
N ILE A 33 16.18 10.01 7.12
CA ILE A 33 15.62 11.37 6.96
C ILE A 33 15.50 12.07 8.33
N ASP A 34 14.77 11.46 9.26
CA ASP A 34 14.66 11.92 10.65
C ASP A 34 14.29 10.72 11.54
N PRO A 35 15.13 10.35 12.53
CA PRO A 35 14.90 9.20 13.39
C PRO A 35 13.64 9.30 14.26
N ARG A 36 13.02 10.48 14.36
CA ARG A 36 11.76 10.71 15.09
C ARG A 36 10.52 10.43 14.25
N ILE A 37 10.66 10.17 12.94
CA ILE A 37 9.53 9.80 12.10
C ILE A 37 9.04 8.41 12.52
N ASP A 38 7.79 8.32 12.97
CA ASP A 38 7.15 7.07 13.35
C ASP A 38 7.10 6.07 12.18
N PRO A 39 7.15 4.74 12.46
CA PRO A 39 6.92 3.71 11.46
C PRO A 39 5.61 3.90 10.68
N ILE A 40 5.60 3.49 9.42
CA ILE A 40 4.43 3.59 8.54
C ILE A 40 3.80 2.20 8.37
N GLU A 41 2.58 2.04 8.88
CA GLU A 41 1.79 0.82 8.68
C GLU A 41 0.84 1.01 7.49
N LEU A 42 0.89 0.09 6.52
CA LEU A 42 -0.04 0.04 5.38
C LEU A 42 -1.02 -1.12 5.56
N ALA A 43 -2.31 -0.79 5.66
CA ALA A 43 -3.40 -1.75 5.61
C ALA A 43 -4.07 -1.70 4.23
N ILE A 44 -4.13 -2.84 3.55
CA ILE A 44 -4.90 -2.99 2.31
C ILE A 44 -6.28 -3.53 2.67
N LEU A 45 -7.31 -2.82 2.25
CA LEU A 45 -8.70 -3.11 2.55
C LEU A 45 -9.46 -3.32 1.25
N GLY A 46 -10.51 -4.13 1.28
CA GLY A 46 -11.38 -4.33 0.13
C GLY A 46 -12.81 -4.64 0.57
N PRO A 47 -13.80 -4.45 -0.32
CA PRO A 47 -15.19 -4.80 -0.05
C PRO A 47 -15.42 -6.32 0.03
N LYS A 48 -14.43 -7.11 -0.39
CA LYS A 48 -14.43 -8.58 -0.39
C LYS A 48 -13.16 -9.08 0.28
N ARG A 49 -13.18 -10.35 0.70
CA ARG A 49 -12.00 -11.06 1.22
C ARG A 49 -10.85 -11.14 0.21
N ARG A 50 -11.19 -11.09 -1.08
CA ARG A 50 -10.24 -11.15 -2.19
C ARG A 50 -10.67 -10.14 -3.25
N VAL A 51 -9.73 -9.34 -3.73
CA VAL A 51 -9.94 -8.36 -4.80
C VAL A 51 -9.02 -8.67 -5.96
N THR A 52 -9.54 -8.66 -7.19
CA THR A 52 -8.75 -8.86 -8.41
C THR A 52 -8.69 -7.57 -9.22
N THR A 53 -7.50 -7.05 -9.41
CA THR A 53 -7.23 -5.83 -10.19
C THR A 53 -7.32 -6.08 -11.70
N THR A 54 -7.30 -5.03 -12.53
CA THR A 54 -7.22 -5.15 -14.00
C THR A 54 -5.97 -5.86 -14.50
N ALA A 55 -4.90 -5.89 -13.69
CA ALA A 55 -3.65 -6.56 -14.00
C ALA A 55 -3.62 -8.03 -13.51
N SER A 56 -4.79 -8.58 -13.11
CA SER A 56 -4.93 -9.92 -12.53
C SER A 56 -4.17 -10.14 -11.21
N MET A 57 -3.61 -9.09 -10.61
CA MET A 57 -3.08 -9.13 -9.24
C MET A 57 -4.24 -9.35 -8.27
N THR A 58 -4.05 -10.29 -7.37
CA THR A 58 -5.01 -10.65 -6.32
C THR A 58 -4.48 -10.19 -4.97
N LEU A 59 -5.32 -9.45 -4.24
CA LEU A 59 -5.06 -8.94 -2.88
C LEU A 59 -6.01 -9.60 -1.88
#